data_AF-A0AAD8MK66-F1
#
_entry.id   AF-A0AAD8MK66-F1
#
_cell.length_a   1.000
_cell.length_b   1.000
_cell.length_c   1.000
_cell.angle_alpha   90.00
_cell.angle_beta   90.00
_cell.angle_gamma   90.00
#
_symmetry.space_group_name_H-M   'P 1'
#
loop_
_entity.id
_entity.type
_entity.pdbx_description
1 polymer ?
#
loop_
_entity_poly.entity_id
_entity_poly.type
_entity_poly.pdbx_seq_one_letter_code
_entity_poly.pdbx_strand_id
1 'polypeptide(L)'
;MAFRSKEMMKKLIKKIGGEKKLAPGVKESLQKSIPDSRVIMGRAHRGLFAGRHIQYGNNVSEKGGNTTRRFWKPNVQEKRLFSYILDRHVRVKVTTHALRCIDKAGGIDEYLLKTPYHKMDTEMGLLWKAKIEKMYEELGGKEVVFFSPEDEAKFEEKFKELDTAKKTHRRDARRQIYGWSGDSKQIEEGSPDEGGPDDEDYLVANS
;
A
#
# COMPACT_ATOMS: atom_id res chain seq x y z
N MET A 1 3.89 11.10 -15.83
CA MET A 1 5.01 10.22 -16.27
C MET A 1 4.64 9.27 -17.41
N ALA A 2 3.40 8.81 -17.57
CA ALA A 2 3.04 7.83 -18.62
C ALA A 2 3.20 8.36 -20.07
N PHE A 3 2.92 9.64 -20.33
CA PHE A 3 3.07 10.26 -21.66
C PHE A 3 4.53 10.26 -22.15
N ARG A 4 5.48 10.57 -21.24
CA ARG A 4 6.92 10.54 -21.55
C ARG A 4 7.40 9.15 -21.95
N SER A 5 6.89 8.08 -21.33
CA SER A 5 7.34 6.71 -21.64
C SER A 5 6.99 6.27 -23.06
N LYS A 6 5.77 6.57 -23.53
CA LYS A 6 5.34 6.30 -24.91
C LYS A 6 6.09 7.15 -25.94
N GLU A 7 6.34 8.42 -25.63
CA GLU A 7 7.15 9.29 -26.47
C GLU A 7 8.61 8.81 -26.56
N MET A 8 9.18 8.38 -25.44
CA MET A 8 10.53 7.79 -25.39
C MET A 8 10.60 6.50 -26.20
N MET A 9 9.59 5.63 -26.09
CA MET A 9 9.46 4.43 -26.92
C MET A 9 9.37 4.77 -28.40
N LYS A 10 8.52 5.74 -28.78
CA LYS A 10 8.39 6.20 -30.18
C LYS A 10 9.71 6.76 -30.71
N LYS A 11 10.46 7.50 -29.88
CA LYS A 11 11.82 7.98 -30.20
C LYS A 11 12.82 6.84 -30.36
N LEU A 12 12.81 5.84 -29.48
CA LEU A 12 13.65 4.64 -29.57
C LEU A 12 13.38 3.86 -30.87
N ILE A 13 12.12 3.58 -31.17
CA ILE A 13 11.70 2.90 -32.41
C ILE A 13 12.14 3.70 -33.64
N LYS A 14 11.99 5.03 -33.62
CA LYS A 14 12.47 5.91 -34.68
C LYS A 14 14.00 5.82 -34.84
N LYS A 15 14.76 5.77 -33.73
CA LYS A 15 16.22 5.66 -33.72
C LYS A 15 16.72 4.31 -34.25
N ILE A 16 15.98 3.22 -34.00
CA ILE A 16 16.30 1.87 -34.48
C ILE A 16 15.99 1.69 -35.99
N GLY A 17 15.45 2.71 -36.66
CA GLY A 17 15.18 2.69 -38.09
C GLY A 17 13.75 2.27 -38.44
N GLY A 18 12.82 2.43 -37.50
CA GLY A 18 11.39 2.19 -37.70
C GLY A 18 10.94 0.79 -37.33
N GLU A 19 9.61 0.60 -37.30
CA GLU A 19 8.98 -0.63 -36.81
C GLU A 19 9.34 -1.89 -37.62
N LYS A 20 9.71 -1.72 -38.89
CA LYS A 20 10.05 -2.82 -39.82
C LYS A 20 11.40 -3.48 -39.54
N LYS A 21 12.31 -2.83 -38.80
CA LYS A 21 13.62 -3.39 -38.42
C LYS A 21 13.62 -4.09 -37.06
N LEU A 22 12.52 -4.03 -36.31
CA LEU A 22 12.42 -4.81 -35.07
C LEU A 22 12.23 -6.29 -35.39
N ALA A 23 12.86 -7.14 -34.60
CA ALA A 23 12.58 -8.57 -34.63
C ALA A 23 11.08 -8.82 -34.36
N PRO A 24 10.48 -9.82 -35.04
CA PRO A 24 9.07 -10.14 -34.86
C PRO A 24 8.77 -10.43 -33.38
N GLY A 25 7.73 -9.81 -32.83
CA GLY A 25 7.33 -9.94 -31.42
C GLY A 25 7.97 -8.96 -30.43
N VAL A 26 9.11 -8.33 -30.75
CA VAL A 26 9.75 -7.35 -29.83
C VAL A 26 8.89 -6.10 -29.64
N LYS A 27 8.17 -5.69 -30.69
CA LYS A 27 7.23 -4.58 -30.61
C LYS A 27 6.10 -4.87 -29.61
N GLU A 28 5.59 -6.09 -29.63
CA GLU A 28 4.47 -6.51 -28.77
C GLU A 28 4.89 -6.66 -27.32
N SER A 29 6.08 -7.20 -27.06
CA SER A 29 6.64 -7.27 -25.70
C SER A 29 6.87 -5.88 -25.12
N LEU A 30 7.42 -4.96 -25.91
CA LEU A 30 7.64 -3.57 -25.50
C LEU A 30 6.33 -2.83 -25.20
N GLN A 31 5.27 -3.07 -25.99
CA GLN A 31 3.95 -2.51 -25.70
C GLN A 31 3.37 -3.05 -24.39
N LYS A 32 3.57 -4.32 -24.06
CA LYS A 32 3.05 -4.93 -22.82
C LYS A 32 3.72 -4.38 -21.55
N SER A 33 4.99 -3.96 -21.64
CA SER A 33 5.73 -3.37 -20.52
C SER A 33 5.39 -1.90 -20.26
N ILE A 34 4.80 -1.21 -21.23
CA ILE A 34 4.50 0.22 -21.11
C ILE A 34 3.02 0.40 -20.69
N PRO A 35 2.73 1.24 -19.69
CA PRO A 35 1.35 1.50 -19.29
C PRO A 35 0.57 2.21 -20.42
N ASP A 36 -0.59 1.66 -20.79
CA ASP A 36 -1.50 2.32 -21.73
C ASP A 36 -2.45 3.26 -20.97
N SER A 37 -1.94 4.41 -20.52
CA SER A 37 -2.77 5.37 -19.78
C SER A 37 -3.74 6.10 -20.71
N ARG A 38 -4.95 5.56 -20.93
CA ARG A 38 -6.07 6.26 -21.58
C ARG A 38 -7.09 6.73 -20.55
N VAL A 39 -6.61 7.40 -19.51
CA VAL A 39 -7.46 7.90 -18.43
C VAL A 39 -8.13 9.19 -18.88
N ILE A 40 -9.45 9.14 -19.05
CA ILE A 40 -10.26 10.32 -19.42
C ILE A 40 -10.60 11.16 -18.17
N MET A 41 -10.72 10.50 -17.02
CA MET A 41 -11.26 11.10 -15.80
C MET A 41 -10.17 11.45 -14.80
N GLY A 42 -10.07 12.73 -14.44
CA GLY A 42 -9.14 13.25 -13.44
C GLY A 42 -9.16 12.49 -12.10
N ARG A 43 -10.36 12.03 -11.69
CA ARG A 43 -10.55 11.24 -10.46
C ARG A 43 -9.89 9.85 -10.49
N ALA A 44 -9.71 9.25 -11.67
CA ALA A 44 -9.11 7.92 -11.78
C ALA A 44 -7.59 7.94 -11.53
N HIS A 45 -6.92 9.07 -11.73
CA HIS A 45 -5.49 9.20 -11.39
C HIS A 45 -5.22 9.04 -9.88
N ARG A 46 -6.23 9.24 -9.03
CA ARG A 46 -6.14 9.18 -7.56
C ARG A 46 -6.77 7.91 -6.97
N GLY A 47 -7.19 6.96 -7.81
CA GLY A 47 -7.93 5.78 -7.36
C GLY A 47 -7.70 4.55 -8.23
N LEU A 48 -8.34 3.44 -7.84
CA LEU A 48 -8.25 2.17 -8.55
C LEU A 48 -9.54 1.92 -9.34
N PHE A 49 -9.47 2.13 -10.65
CA PHE A 49 -10.65 2.07 -11.54
C PHE A 49 -10.66 0.83 -12.45
N ALA A 50 -9.54 0.13 -12.58
CA ALA A 50 -9.39 -1.10 -13.39
C ALA A 50 -9.94 -0.93 -14.82
N GLY A 51 -9.48 0.09 -15.55
CA GLY A 51 -9.92 0.38 -16.92
C GLY A 51 -11.35 0.90 -17.06
N ARG A 52 -12.10 1.10 -15.96
CA ARG A 52 -13.45 1.67 -16.02
C ARG A 52 -13.39 3.18 -16.07
N HIS A 53 -13.96 3.77 -17.11
CA HIS A 53 -14.04 5.21 -17.32
C HIS A 53 -15.48 5.65 -17.57
N ILE A 54 -15.70 6.97 -17.59
CA ILE A 54 -16.97 7.53 -18.05
C ILE A 54 -17.12 7.19 -19.52
N GLN A 55 -18.26 6.61 -19.88
CA GLN A 55 -18.65 6.44 -21.27
C GLN A 55 -19.54 7.60 -21.68
N TYR A 56 -19.29 8.13 -22.87
CA TYR A 56 -20.11 9.17 -23.49
C TYR A 56 -20.93 8.54 -24.60
N GLY A 57 -22.19 8.95 -24.73
CA GLY A 57 -23.04 8.49 -25.81
C GLY A 57 -24.40 9.15 -25.76
N ASN A 58 -25.39 8.42 -26.24
CA ASN A 58 -26.70 8.95 -26.55
C ASN A 58 -27.78 8.14 -25.82
N ASN A 59 -28.84 8.83 -25.38
CA ASN A 59 -30.11 8.23 -25.06
C ASN A 59 -30.98 8.31 -26.31
N VAL A 60 -31.46 7.18 -26.81
CA VAL A 60 -32.34 7.13 -27.98
C VAL A 60 -33.74 6.83 -27.48
N SER A 61 -34.71 7.68 -27.84
CA SER A 61 -36.11 7.46 -27.47
C SER A 61 -36.66 6.23 -28.19
N GLU A 62 -37.46 5.43 -27.49
CA GLU A 62 -37.97 4.15 -28.00
C GLU A 62 -38.88 4.29 -29.23
N LYS A 63 -39.72 5.33 -29.29
CA LYS A 63 -40.71 5.51 -30.37
C LYS A 63 -40.40 6.63 -31.36
N GLY A 64 -39.63 7.63 -30.96
CA GLY A 64 -39.44 8.87 -31.76
C GLY A 64 -38.07 9.02 -32.42
N GLY A 65 -37.12 8.10 -32.20
CA GLY A 65 -35.74 8.24 -32.69
C GLY A 65 -34.96 9.46 -32.15
N ASN A 66 -35.59 10.28 -31.30
CA ASN A 66 -34.99 11.46 -30.69
C ASN A 66 -33.77 11.06 -29.87
N THR A 67 -32.66 11.76 -30.11
CA THR A 67 -31.37 11.42 -29.56
C THR A 67 -30.86 12.53 -28.64
N THR A 68 -30.69 12.22 -27.36
CA THR A 68 -30.17 13.17 -26.35
C THR A 68 -28.80 12.72 -25.86
N ARG A 69 -27.85 13.65 -25.71
CA ARG A 69 -26.52 13.32 -25.17
C ARG A 69 -26.62 12.89 -23.69
N ARG A 70 -25.94 11.80 -23.33
CA ARG A 70 -25.79 11.35 -21.94
C ARG A 70 -24.39 10.80 -21.66
N PHE A 71 -24.07 10.65 -20.39
CA PHE A 71 -22.85 9.99 -19.92
C PHE A 71 -23.19 8.92 -18.88
N TRP A 72 -22.38 7.86 -18.82
CA TRP A 72 -22.49 6.81 -17.82
C TRP A 72 -21.28 6.85 -16.91
N LYS A 73 -21.51 7.05 -15.61
CA LYS A 73 -20.47 7.08 -14.59
C LYS A 73 -20.24 5.65 -14.05
N PRO A 74 -18.98 5.24 -13.82
CA PRO A 74 -18.72 4.00 -13.11
C PRO A 74 -19.15 4.09 -11.64
N ASN A 75 -19.55 2.97 -11.05
CA ASN A 75 -19.85 2.88 -9.62
C ASN A 75 -18.54 2.89 -8.81
N VAL A 76 -18.30 3.98 -8.08
CA VAL A 76 -17.07 4.23 -7.32
C VAL A 76 -17.41 4.39 -5.86
N GLN A 77 -16.75 3.63 -5.00
CA GLN A 77 -16.93 3.61 -3.56
C GLN A 77 -15.60 3.95 -2.86
N GLU A 78 -15.65 4.62 -1.73
CA GLU A 78 -14.48 4.81 -0.87
C GLU A 78 -14.39 3.65 0.11
N LYS A 79 -13.28 2.92 0.10
CA LYS A 79 -13.08 1.75 0.95
C LYS A 79 -11.69 1.77 1.59
N ARG A 80 -11.61 1.16 2.78
CA ARG A 80 -10.37 0.84 3.49
C ARG A 80 -9.99 -0.58 3.11
N LEU A 81 -8.85 -0.76 2.46
CA LEU A 81 -8.31 -2.06 2.10
C LEU A 81 -7.06 -2.31 2.93
N PHE A 82 -6.95 -3.50 3.53
CA PHE A 82 -5.76 -3.88 4.26
C PHE A 82 -4.66 -4.32 3.30
N SER A 83 -3.45 -3.81 3.48
CA SER A 83 -2.24 -4.23 2.77
C SER A 83 -1.39 -5.00 3.75
N TYR A 84 -1.11 -6.26 3.45
CA TYR A 84 -0.33 -7.16 4.29
C TYR A 84 1.13 -6.71 4.39
N ILE A 85 1.68 -6.20 3.29
CA ILE A 85 3.10 -5.81 3.21
C ILE A 85 3.36 -4.50 3.95
N LEU A 86 2.39 -3.59 3.90
CA LEU A 86 2.49 -2.30 4.58
C LEU A 86 1.96 -2.36 6.01
N ASP A 87 1.41 -3.50 6.43
CA ASP A 87 0.73 -3.75 7.70
C ASP A 87 -0.22 -2.62 8.12
N ARG A 88 -0.98 -2.09 7.14
CA ARG A 88 -1.86 -0.95 7.36
C ARG A 88 -3.03 -0.90 6.42
N HIS A 89 -4.08 -0.22 6.86
CA HIS A 89 -5.24 0.08 6.05
C HIS A 89 -4.97 1.25 5.10
N VAL A 90 -5.19 1.03 3.80
CA VAL A 90 -5.09 2.03 2.75
C VAL A 90 -6.49 2.48 2.34
N ARG A 91 -6.77 3.79 2.44
CA ARG A 91 -8.02 4.39 1.99
C ARG A 91 -7.94 4.76 0.52
N VAL A 92 -8.80 4.18 -0.30
CA VAL A 92 -8.85 4.45 -1.75
C VAL A 92 -10.26 4.52 -2.28
N LYS A 93 -10.41 5.31 -3.35
CA LYS A 93 -11.60 5.28 -4.21
C LYS A 93 -11.44 4.15 -5.20
N VAL A 94 -12.32 3.17 -5.11
CA VAL A 94 -12.25 1.92 -5.87
C VAL A 94 -13.57 1.72 -6.63
N THR A 95 -13.50 1.25 -7.86
CA THR A 95 -14.72 0.82 -8.58
C THR A 95 -15.19 -0.54 -8.07
N THR A 96 -16.49 -0.83 -8.15
CA THR A 96 -17.01 -2.16 -7.76
C THR A 96 -16.38 -3.29 -8.57
N HIS A 97 -15.99 -3.02 -9.82
CA HIS A 97 -15.24 -3.97 -10.63
C HIS A 97 -13.82 -4.21 -10.08
N ALA A 98 -13.11 -3.16 -9.70
CA ALA A 98 -11.78 -3.28 -9.11
C ALA A 98 -11.82 -4.01 -7.76
N LEU A 99 -12.85 -3.79 -6.93
CA LEU A 99 -13.05 -4.56 -5.69
C LEU A 99 -13.15 -6.07 -5.97
N ARG A 100 -14.01 -6.48 -6.92
CA ARG A 100 -14.11 -7.90 -7.30
C ARG A 100 -12.79 -8.49 -7.82
N CYS A 101 -11.99 -7.68 -8.53
CA CYS A 101 -10.67 -8.10 -9.01
C CYS A 101 -9.66 -8.26 -7.87
N ILE A 102 -9.75 -7.39 -6.85
CA ILE A 102 -8.93 -7.46 -5.63
C ILE A 102 -9.29 -8.74 -4.86
N ASP A 103 -10.59 -8.99 -4.64
CA ASP A 103 -11.06 -10.20 -3.97
C ASP A 103 -10.63 -11.47 -4.70
N LYS A 104 -10.73 -11.48 -6.04
CA LYS A 104 -10.26 -12.59 -6.88
C LYS A 104 -8.73 -12.78 -6.80
N ALA A 105 -7.98 -11.71 -6.61
CA ALA A 105 -6.52 -11.78 -6.50
C ALA A 105 -6.06 -12.29 -5.13
N GLY A 106 -6.87 -12.10 -4.08
CA GLY A 106 -6.60 -12.46 -2.69
C GLY A 106 -6.27 -11.25 -1.78
N GLY A 107 -6.22 -10.04 -2.33
CA GLY A 107 -5.83 -8.85 -1.59
C GLY A 107 -5.36 -7.72 -2.51
N ILE A 108 -5.16 -6.53 -1.93
CA ILE A 108 -4.71 -5.36 -2.71
C ILE A 108 -3.28 -5.55 -3.23
N ASP A 109 -2.41 -6.14 -2.43
CA ASP A 109 -1.00 -6.29 -2.77
C ASP A 109 -0.81 -7.28 -3.92
N GLU A 110 -1.45 -8.44 -3.81
CA GLU A 110 -1.46 -9.46 -4.87
C GLU A 110 -2.13 -8.95 -6.14
N TYR A 111 -3.19 -8.15 -6.02
CA TYR A 111 -3.82 -7.50 -7.17
C TYR A 111 -2.82 -6.60 -7.91
N LEU A 112 -2.05 -5.79 -7.18
CA LEU A 112 -1.07 -4.88 -7.78
C LEU A 112 0.08 -5.66 -8.44
N LEU A 113 0.56 -6.73 -7.81
CA LEU A 113 1.60 -7.59 -8.38
C LEU A 113 1.13 -8.32 -9.64
N LYS A 114 -0.04 -8.98 -9.59
CA LYS A 114 -0.60 -9.77 -10.69
C LYS A 114 -1.03 -8.90 -11.86
N THR A 115 -1.39 -7.64 -11.62
CA THR A 115 -1.84 -6.74 -12.70
C THR A 115 -0.65 -6.33 -13.57
N PRO A 116 -0.71 -6.56 -14.89
CA PRO A 116 0.37 -6.20 -15.79
C PRO A 116 0.43 -4.68 -16.01
N TYR A 117 1.62 -4.15 -16.30
CA TYR A 117 1.85 -2.71 -16.43
C TYR A 117 0.93 -2.05 -17.48
N HIS A 118 0.66 -2.71 -18.62
CA HIS A 118 -0.26 -2.18 -19.64
C HIS A 118 -1.70 -1.96 -19.15
N LYS A 119 -2.19 -2.73 -18.17
CA LYS A 119 -3.53 -2.57 -17.56
C LYS A 119 -3.54 -1.60 -16.37
N MET A 120 -2.37 -1.13 -15.95
CA MET A 120 -2.27 -0.14 -14.90
C MET A 120 -2.40 1.25 -15.50
N ASP A 121 -3.61 1.78 -15.47
CA ASP A 121 -3.90 3.09 -16.05
C ASP A 121 -3.42 4.26 -15.15
N THR A 122 -3.24 3.97 -13.85
CA THR A 122 -3.04 4.98 -12.80
C THR A 122 -1.57 5.08 -12.39
N GLU A 123 -1.00 6.29 -12.37
CA GLU A 123 0.38 6.54 -11.91
C GLU A 123 0.60 6.16 -10.45
N MET A 124 -0.38 6.43 -9.58
CA MET A 124 -0.40 5.95 -8.20
C MET A 124 -0.30 4.42 -8.12
N GLY A 125 -0.99 3.70 -9.00
CA GLY A 125 -0.93 2.24 -9.04
C GLY A 125 0.45 1.71 -9.42
N LEU A 126 1.11 2.35 -10.40
CA LEU A 126 2.49 2.03 -10.77
C LEU A 126 3.46 2.28 -9.62
N LEU A 127 3.33 3.41 -8.93
CA LEU A 127 4.16 3.74 -7.77
C LEU A 127 3.97 2.71 -6.65
N TRP A 128 2.73 2.30 -6.39
CA TRP A 128 2.43 1.33 -5.35
C TRP A 128 2.96 -0.04 -5.69
N LYS A 129 2.83 -0.46 -6.95
CA LYS A 129 3.41 -1.71 -7.43
C LYS A 129 4.93 -1.73 -7.22
N ALA A 130 5.64 -0.70 -7.68
CA ALA A 130 7.09 -0.60 -7.50
C ALA A 130 7.50 -0.58 -6.02
N LYS A 131 6.74 0.11 -5.16
CA LYS A 131 6.97 0.11 -3.72
C LYS A 131 6.80 -1.29 -3.13
N ILE A 132 5.74 -1.99 -3.51
CA ILE A 132 5.42 -3.34 -3.03
C ILE A 132 6.47 -4.36 -3.50
N GLU A 133 6.87 -4.30 -4.78
CA GLU A 133 7.93 -5.15 -5.34
C GLU A 133 9.24 -4.98 -4.54
N LYS A 134 9.65 -3.74 -4.29
CA LYS A 134 10.84 -3.45 -3.47
C LYS A 134 10.73 -4.02 -2.05
N MET A 135 9.58 -3.85 -1.40
CA MET A 135 9.37 -4.38 -0.05
C MET A 135 9.38 -5.92 -0.04
N TYR A 136 8.89 -6.57 -1.10
CA TYR A 136 9.00 -8.03 -1.26
C TYR A 136 10.43 -8.50 -1.46
N GLU A 137 11.23 -7.76 -2.24
CA GLU A 137 12.66 -8.05 -2.38
C GLU A 137 13.39 -7.92 -1.04
N GLU A 138 13.10 -6.86 -0.29
CA GLU A 138 13.63 -6.64 1.06
C GLU A 138 13.18 -7.71 2.06
N LEU A 139 11.95 -8.22 1.95
CA LEU A 139 11.43 -9.33 2.76
C LEU A 139 12.03 -10.67 2.33
N GLY A 140 12.18 -10.92 1.03
CA GLY A 140 12.76 -12.15 0.50
C GLY A 140 14.25 -12.28 0.76
N GLY A 141 14.96 -11.16 0.88
CA GLY A 141 16.36 -11.13 1.32
C GLY A 141 16.56 -11.26 2.82
N LYS A 142 15.49 -11.24 3.63
CA LYS A 142 15.59 -11.57 5.05
C LYS A 142 15.60 -13.08 5.18
N GLU A 143 16.75 -13.62 5.57
CA GLU A 143 16.82 -15.00 6.02
C GLU A 143 15.93 -15.14 7.25
N VAL A 144 14.92 -16.00 7.14
CA VAL A 144 14.15 -16.44 8.30
C VAL A 144 15.06 -17.42 9.04
N VAL A 145 15.92 -16.88 9.89
CA VAL A 145 16.78 -17.67 10.77
C VAL A 145 15.90 -18.19 11.90
N PHE A 146 15.71 -19.50 11.96
CA PHE A 146 15.18 -20.14 13.16
C PHE A 146 16.27 -20.07 14.23
N PHE A 147 16.01 -19.32 15.29
CA PHE A 147 16.93 -19.25 16.41
C PHE A 147 16.87 -20.56 17.20
N SER A 148 18.02 -20.98 17.76
CA SER A 148 18.04 -22.06 18.75
C SER A 148 17.34 -21.55 20.04
N PRO A 149 16.64 -22.40 20.80
CA PRO A 149 16.01 -22.00 22.07
C PRO A 149 16.99 -21.30 23.05
N GLU A 150 18.26 -21.67 23.00
CA GLU A 150 19.31 -21.02 23.80
C GLU A 150 19.61 -19.59 23.35
N ASP A 151 19.55 -19.33 22.04
CA ASP A 151 19.80 -18.00 21.49
C ASP A 151 18.59 -17.10 21.71
N GLU A 152 17.38 -17.64 21.61
CA GLU A 152 16.13 -16.95 21.98
C GLU A 152 16.18 -16.45 23.42
N ALA A 153 16.57 -17.30 24.38
CA ALA A 153 16.72 -16.91 25.79
C ALA A 153 17.76 -15.79 25.99
N LYS A 154 18.90 -15.86 25.31
CA LYS A 154 19.93 -14.80 25.36
C LYS A 154 19.42 -13.47 24.79
N PHE A 155 18.59 -13.52 23.76
CA PHE A 155 17.96 -12.30 23.23
C PHE A 155 16.95 -11.72 24.21
N GLU A 156 16.13 -12.55 24.86
CA GLU A 156 15.19 -12.09 25.88
C GLU A 156 15.89 -11.40 27.06
N GLU A 157 16.98 -11.97 27.56
CA GLU A 157 17.78 -11.36 28.62
C GLU A 157 18.34 -10.00 28.17
N LYS A 158 18.93 -9.94 26.97
CA LYS A 158 19.41 -8.67 26.39
C LYS A 158 18.30 -7.62 26.24
N PHE A 159 17.10 -8.00 25.83
CA PHE A 159 16.00 -7.05 25.69
C PHE A 159 15.51 -6.54 27.06
N LYS A 160 15.45 -7.39 28.08
CA LYS A 160 15.12 -7.00 29.46
C LYS A 160 16.15 -6.01 30.03
N GLU A 161 17.43 -6.24 29.79
CA GLU A 161 18.50 -5.29 30.15
C GLU A 161 18.35 -3.95 29.42
N LEU A 162 18.02 -3.98 28.13
CA LEU A 162 17.84 -2.76 27.32
C LEU A 162 16.62 -1.95 27.80
N ASP A 163 15.52 -2.61 28.15
CA ASP A 163 14.32 -1.95 28.66
C ASP A 163 14.52 -1.39 30.06
N THR A 164 15.21 -2.11 30.95
CA THR A 164 15.60 -1.57 32.27
C THR A 164 16.52 -0.36 32.11
N ALA A 165 17.49 -0.39 31.19
CA ALA A 165 18.36 0.74 30.87
C ALA A 165 17.60 1.94 30.28
N LYS A 166 16.64 1.72 29.38
CA LYS A 166 15.76 2.80 28.88
C LYS A 166 14.93 3.39 30.02
N LYS A 167 14.44 2.55 30.94
CA LYS A 167 13.61 2.97 32.09
C LYS A 167 14.42 3.81 33.08
N THR A 168 15.66 3.41 33.40
CA THR A 168 16.58 4.20 34.23
C THR A 168 16.95 5.50 33.55
N HIS A 169 17.32 5.48 32.26
CA HIS A 169 17.62 6.70 31.50
C HIS A 169 16.43 7.67 31.46
N ARG A 170 15.21 7.16 31.28
CA ARG A 170 13.99 7.98 31.31
C ARG A 170 13.70 8.54 32.71
N ARG A 171 14.02 7.77 33.76
CA ARG A 171 13.91 8.19 35.17
C ARG A 171 14.93 9.27 35.50
N ASP A 172 16.17 9.12 35.06
CA ASP A 172 17.26 10.06 35.31
C ASP A 172 17.09 11.35 34.50
N ALA A 173 16.62 11.27 33.25
CA ALA A 173 16.20 12.45 32.49
C ALA A 173 15.05 13.21 33.18
N ARG A 174 14.04 12.50 33.72
CA ARG A 174 12.97 13.12 34.53
C ARG A 174 13.51 13.76 35.82
N ARG A 175 14.47 13.12 36.49
CA ARG A 175 15.14 13.67 37.69
C ARG A 175 15.93 14.93 37.37
N GLN A 176 16.66 14.97 36.26
CA GLN A 176 17.40 16.15 35.81
C GLN A 176 16.47 17.31 35.43
N ILE A 177 15.34 17.02 34.79
CA ILE A 177 14.39 18.05 34.34
C ILE A 177 13.55 18.62 35.49
N TYR A 178 13.08 17.77 36.41
CA TYR A 178 12.13 18.17 37.46
C TYR A 178 12.73 18.21 38.87
N GLY A 179 14.02 17.89 39.04
CA GLY A 179 14.73 17.98 40.32
C GLY A 179 14.19 17.05 41.42
N TRP A 180 13.40 16.03 41.09
CA TRP A 180 12.80 15.14 42.09
C TRP A 180 13.82 14.10 42.59
N SER A 181 14.50 14.40 43.70
CA SER A 181 15.30 13.45 44.47
C SER A 181 14.41 12.66 45.44
N GLY A 182 13.62 11.72 44.91
CA GLY A 182 12.88 10.79 45.76
C GLY A 182 13.82 9.93 46.60
N ASP A 183 13.71 10.08 47.92
CA ASP A 183 14.44 9.38 48.97
C ASP A 183 14.35 7.86 48.79
N SER A 184 15.49 7.18 48.69
CA SER A 184 15.57 5.75 48.36
C SER A 184 15.51 4.90 49.62
N LYS A 185 14.33 4.38 49.95
CA LYS A 185 14.26 3.12 50.72
C LYS A 185 14.51 1.95 49.78
N GLN A 186 15.52 1.16 50.12
CA GLN A 186 15.90 -0.09 49.46
C GLN A 186 14.67 -1.01 49.38
N ILE A 187 14.35 -1.48 48.17
CA ILE A 187 13.42 -2.60 47.99
C ILE A 187 14.29 -3.76 47.52
N GLU A 188 14.43 -4.75 48.41
CA GLU A 188 15.07 -6.04 48.14
C GLU A 188 14.36 -6.77 46.99
N GLU A 189 15.15 -7.47 46.20
CA GLU A 189 14.72 -8.34 45.12
C GLU A 189 13.76 -9.43 45.65
N GLY A 190 12.54 -9.51 45.09
CA GLY A 190 11.66 -10.63 45.38
C GLY A 190 10.27 -10.53 44.74
N SER A 191 9.95 -11.55 43.93
CA SER A 191 8.65 -12.02 43.43
C SER A 191 8.10 -11.47 42.10
N PRO A 192 7.57 -12.36 41.21
CA PRO A 192 6.87 -11.97 40.00
C PRO A 192 5.47 -11.48 40.38
N ASP A 193 5.16 -10.24 40.01
CA ASP A 193 3.89 -9.59 40.30
C ASP A 193 2.78 -10.25 39.45
N GLU A 194 1.94 -11.03 40.11
CA GLU A 194 0.66 -11.52 39.59
C GLU A 194 -0.34 -10.35 39.50
N GLY A 195 -1.02 -10.25 38.36
CA GLY A 195 -2.36 -9.62 38.27
C GLY A 195 -2.42 -8.11 38.45
N GLY A 196 -2.21 -7.36 37.37
CA GLY A 196 -2.66 -5.96 37.30
C GLY A 196 -4.20 -5.88 37.25
N PRO A 197 -4.83 -4.91 37.94
CA PRO A 197 -6.28 -4.74 37.86
C PRO A 197 -6.68 -4.19 36.48
N ASP A 198 -7.73 -4.79 35.93
CA ASP A 198 -8.43 -4.32 34.73
C ASP A 198 -8.93 -2.88 34.95
N ASP A 199 -8.24 -1.90 34.38
CA ASP A 199 -8.76 -0.55 34.25
C ASP A 199 -9.81 -0.54 33.13
N GLU A 200 -11.07 -0.77 33.52
CA GLU A 200 -12.23 -0.46 32.67
C GLU A 200 -12.30 1.05 32.43
N ASP A 201 -12.01 1.45 31.19
CA ASP A 201 -12.26 2.78 30.63
C ASP A 201 -13.76 3.14 30.69
N TYR A 202 -14.19 3.86 31.74
CA TYR A 202 -15.47 4.57 31.72
C TYR A 202 -15.36 5.82 30.84
N LEU A 203 -15.91 5.72 29.63
CA LEU A 203 -16.17 6.84 28.73
C LEU A 203 -17.18 7.81 29.36
N VAL A 204 -16.71 8.97 29.82
CA VAL A 204 -17.57 10.13 30.08
C VAL A 204 -18.06 10.70 28.74
N ALA A 205 -19.37 10.64 28.52
CA ALA A 205 -20.05 11.26 27.40
C ALA A 205 -19.95 12.79 27.48
N ASN A 206 -19.44 13.42 26.41
CA ASN A 206 -19.54 14.86 26.23
C ASN A 206 -20.95 15.22 25.75
N SER A 207 -21.50 16.24 26.40
CA SER A 207 -22.72 16.99 26.03
C SER A 207 -22.45 17.95 24.86
#